data_AF-A0A6B9ZB46-F1
#
_entry.id   AF-A0A6B9ZB46-F1
#
_cell.length_a   1.000
_cell.length_b   1.000
_cell.length_c   1.000
_cell.angle_alpha   90.00
_cell.angle_beta   90.00
_cell.angle_gamma   90.00
#
_symmetry.space_group_name_H-M   'P 1'
#
loop_
_entity.id
_entity.type
_entity.pdbx_description
1 polymer ?
#
loop_
_entity_poly.entity_id
_entity_poly.type
_entity_poly.pdbx_seq_one_letter_code
_entity_poly.pdbx_strand_id
1 'polypeptide(L)'
;MFQFVVNYLGFLKFVPGLPLVFDAWLKLYIFITHAELLNWMDEISGEVQQWPGVISHPHKYGGIQFDCKHKEIGHLHSNGLLDMPLNRRLKAMLIQEGQVEDHHMLKGTGWISFYIRTEKDKQYALRLLKLGYEWRKGNGFSPIGLDGQALSGF
;
A
#
# COMPACT_ATOMS: atom_id res chain seq x y z
N MET A 1 -11.00 -11.85 -8.97
CA MET A 1 -11.93 -11.89 -7.81
C MET A 1 -12.07 -10.52 -7.14
N PHE A 2 -11.01 -9.93 -6.58
CA PHE A 2 -11.06 -8.64 -5.86
C PHE A 2 -11.81 -7.53 -6.61
N GLN A 3 -11.38 -7.20 -7.83
CA GLN A 3 -12.00 -6.15 -8.65
C GLN A 3 -13.48 -6.42 -8.95
N PHE A 4 -13.88 -7.68 -9.13
CA PHE A 4 -15.28 -8.03 -9.32
C PHE A 4 -16.11 -7.69 -8.06
N VAL A 5 -15.62 -8.06 -6.88
CA VAL A 5 -16.31 -7.76 -5.61
C VAL A 5 -16.42 -6.25 -5.39
N VAL A 6 -15.33 -5.50 -5.61
CA VAL A 6 -15.35 -4.04 -5.45
C VAL A 6 -16.32 -3.38 -6.44
N ASN A 7 -16.36 -3.82 -7.69
CA ASN A 7 -17.17 -3.20 -8.75
C ASN A 7 -18.66 -3.58 -8.69
N TYR A 8 -18.99 -4.83 -8.34
CA TYR A 8 -20.37 -5.34 -8.42
C TYR A 8 -21.01 -5.56 -7.05
N LEU A 9 -20.20 -5.84 -6.02
CA LEU A 9 -20.66 -6.13 -4.66
C LEU A 9 -20.17 -5.08 -3.65
N GLY A 10 -19.76 -3.89 -4.13
CA GLY A 10 -19.20 -2.84 -3.29
C GLY A 10 -20.15 -2.32 -2.20
N PHE A 11 -21.46 -2.54 -2.31
CA PHE A 11 -22.44 -2.22 -1.26
C PHE A 11 -22.24 -3.06 0.01
N LEU A 12 -21.61 -4.22 -0.08
CA LEU A 12 -21.29 -5.08 1.07
C LEU A 12 -20.31 -4.43 2.05
N LYS A 13 -19.59 -3.38 1.63
CA LYS A 13 -18.70 -2.63 2.52
C LYS A 13 -19.41 -1.92 3.68
N PHE A 14 -20.73 -1.76 3.60
CA PHE A 14 -21.54 -1.17 4.67
C PHE A 14 -21.96 -2.18 5.74
N VAL A 15 -21.77 -3.49 5.50
CA VAL A 15 -22.01 -4.53 6.51
C VAL A 15 -20.82 -4.56 7.48
N PRO A 16 -21.03 -4.33 8.79
CA PRO A 16 -19.94 -4.30 9.76
C PRO A 16 -19.09 -5.57 9.74
N GLY A 17 -17.77 -5.41 9.71
CA GLY A 17 -16.81 -6.53 9.74
C GLY A 17 -16.69 -7.35 8.44
N LEU A 18 -17.62 -7.24 7.50
CA LEU A 18 -17.60 -8.03 6.27
C LEU A 18 -16.36 -7.79 5.40
N PRO A 19 -15.84 -6.55 5.24
CA PRO A 19 -14.58 -6.34 4.51
C PRO A 19 -13.36 -7.04 5.14
N LEU A 20 -13.31 -7.13 6.47
CA LEU A 20 -12.24 -7.83 7.19
C LEU A 20 -12.32 -9.34 6.93
N VAL A 21 -13.52 -9.90 6.97
CA VAL A 21 -13.76 -11.31 6.64
C VAL A 21 -13.35 -11.57 5.20
N PHE A 22 -13.76 -10.71 4.25
CA PHE A 22 -13.38 -10.84 2.85
C PHE A 22 -11.86 -10.81 2.64
N ASP A 23 -11.15 -9.90 3.32
CA ASP A 23 -9.69 -9.84 3.25
C ASP A 23 -9.02 -11.07 3.88
N ALA A 24 -9.56 -11.60 4.98
CA ALA A 24 -9.10 -12.87 5.55
C ALA A 24 -9.30 -14.06 4.58
N TRP A 25 -10.41 -14.09 3.84
CA TRP A 25 -10.64 -15.06 2.77
C TRP A 25 -9.65 -14.88 1.61
N LEU A 26 -9.31 -13.65 1.24
CA LEU A 26 -8.24 -13.39 0.27
C LEU A 26 -6.91 -13.94 0.79
N LYS A 27 -6.59 -13.74 2.08
CA LYS A 27 -5.35 -14.25 2.67
C LYS A 27 -5.26 -15.77 2.57
N LEU A 28 -6.34 -16.49 2.88
CA LEU A 28 -6.38 -17.95 2.75
C LEU A 28 -6.20 -18.40 1.29
N TYR A 29 -6.87 -17.74 0.36
CA TYR A 29 -6.73 -18.04 -1.07
C TYR A 29 -5.30 -17.79 -1.57
N ILE A 30 -4.68 -16.67 -1.18
CA ILE A 30 -3.31 -16.33 -1.56
C ILE A 30 -2.31 -17.27 -0.90
N PHE A 31 -2.51 -17.66 0.37
CA PHE A 31 -1.68 -18.67 1.02
C PHE A 31 -1.61 -19.98 0.24
N ILE A 32 -2.74 -20.42 -0.34
CA ILE A 32 -2.81 -21.65 -1.12
C ILE A 32 -2.19 -21.49 -2.52
N THR A 33 -2.27 -20.30 -3.12
CA THR A 33 -1.96 -20.11 -4.54
C THR A 33 -0.63 -19.40 -4.82
N HIS A 34 -0.19 -18.51 -3.91
CA HIS A 34 0.94 -17.58 -4.05
C HIS A 34 1.51 -17.23 -2.66
N ALA A 35 1.94 -18.24 -1.90
CA ALA A 35 2.40 -18.06 -0.51
C ALA A 35 3.58 -17.07 -0.39
N GLU A 36 4.43 -16.97 -1.42
CA GLU A 36 5.54 -16.02 -1.51
C GLU A 36 5.10 -14.56 -1.37
N LEU A 37 3.91 -14.23 -1.88
CA LEU A 37 3.36 -12.88 -1.74
C LEU A 37 3.11 -12.52 -0.28
N LEU A 38 2.64 -13.47 0.54
CA LEU A 38 2.42 -13.23 1.96
C LEU A 38 3.75 -13.00 2.70
N ASN A 39 4.80 -13.72 2.34
CA ASN A 39 6.13 -13.49 2.90
C ASN A 39 6.63 -12.07 2.58
N TRP A 40 6.49 -11.63 1.33
CA TRP A 40 6.85 -10.26 0.94
C TRP A 40 6.02 -9.21 1.68
N MET A 41 4.72 -9.45 1.89
CA MET A 41 3.86 -8.55 2.65
C MET A 41 4.25 -8.49 4.14
N ASP A 42 4.62 -9.62 4.74
CA ASP A 42 5.09 -9.68 6.13
C ASP A 42 6.44 -8.95 6.28
N GLU A 43 7.37 -9.11 5.33
CA GLU A 43 8.63 -8.37 5.27
C GLU A 43 8.39 -6.85 5.15
N ILE A 44 7.52 -6.41 4.22
CA ILE A 44 7.14 -4.99 4.08
C ILE A 44 6.55 -4.46 5.38
N SER A 45 5.61 -5.20 5.96
CA SER A 45 4.95 -4.78 7.20
C SER A 45 5.94 -4.71 8.36
N GLY A 46 6.87 -5.68 8.45
CA GLY A 46 7.93 -5.72 9.45
C GLY A 46 8.82 -4.49 9.39
N GLU A 47 9.31 -4.16 8.19
CA GLU A 47 10.14 -2.99 7.91
C GLU A 47 9.43 -1.67 8.27
N VAL A 48 8.21 -1.48 7.76
CA VAL A 48 7.45 -0.22 7.93
C VAL A 48 7.09 0.03 9.40
N GLN A 49 6.83 -1.03 10.17
CA GLN A 49 6.54 -0.92 11.61
C GLN A 49 7.76 -0.51 12.44
N GLN A 50 8.99 -0.66 11.92
CA GLN A 50 10.19 -0.15 12.61
C GLN A 50 10.37 1.36 12.43
N TRP A 51 9.63 2.01 11.52
CA TRP A 51 9.81 3.43 11.28
C TRP A 51 9.30 4.27 12.46
N PRO A 52 10.06 5.27 12.93
CA PRO A 52 9.68 6.07 14.09
C PRO A 52 8.29 6.71 13.99
N GLY A 53 7.43 6.40 14.98
CA GLY A 53 6.08 6.93 15.06
C GLY A 53 5.09 6.32 14.07
N VAL A 54 5.45 5.19 13.44
CA VAL A 54 4.50 4.37 12.67
C VAL A 54 3.72 3.45 13.60
N ILE A 55 2.41 3.35 13.35
CA ILE A 55 1.51 2.41 14.03
C ILE A 55 0.76 1.63 12.94
N SER A 56 0.62 0.32 13.13
CA SER A 56 -0.16 -0.55 12.25
C SER A 56 -1.48 -0.97 12.90
N HIS A 57 -2.55 -1.10 12.10
CA HIS A 57 -3.85 -1.59 12.56
C HIS A 57 -4.71 -2.08 11.38
N PRO A 58 -5.77 -2.87 11.60
CA PRO A 58 -6.65 -3.30 10.53
C PRO A 58 -7.33 -2.10 9.84
N HIS A 59 -7.31 -2.07 8.50
CA HIS A 59 -8.04 -1.08 7.73
C HIS A 59 -9.53 -1.44 7.68
N LYS A 60 -10.42 -0.43 7.74
CA LYS A 60 -11.88 -0.63 7.78
C LYS A 60 -12.45 -1.36 6.55
N TYR A 61 -11.71 -1.38 5.44
CA TYR A 61 -12.09 -2.10 4.22
C TYR A 61 -11.27 -3.40 4.00
N GLY A 62 -10.64 -3.92 5.04
CA GLY A 62 -9.74 -5.06 4.96
C GLY A 62 -8.28 -4.64 4.69
N GLY A 63 -7.34 -5.52 5.03
CA GLY A 63 -5.91 -5.24 4.97
C GLY A 63 -5.34 -4.62 6.25
N ILE A 64 -4.04 -4.33 6.22
CA ILE A 64 -3.29 -3.66 7.29
C ILE A 64 -2.96 -2.22 6.88
N GLN A 65 -3.34 -1.25 7.70
CA GLN A 65 -3.05 0.17 7.52
C GLN A 65 -1.82 0.57 8.34
N PHE A 66 -1.00 1.45 7.78
CA PHE A 66 0.12 2.10 8.46
C PHE A 66 -0.14 3.61 8.59
N ASP A 67 -0.05 4.12 9.81
CA ASP A 67 -0.21 5.54 10.12
C ASP A 67 1.07 6.13 10.69
N CYS A 68 1.38 7.38 10.33
CA CYS A 68 2.35 8.22 11.04
C CYS A 68 1.68 9.51 11.48
N LYS A 69 1.84 9.88 12.76
CA LYS A 69 1.21 11.08 13.35
C LYS A 69 -0.30 11.16 13.07
N HIS A 70 -1.01 10.03 13.22
CA HIS A 70 -2.45 9.88 12.95
C HIS A 70 -2.87 10.15 11.50
N LYS A 71 -1.95 10.04 10.55
CA LYS A 71 -2.22 10.16 9.12
C LYS A 71 -1.76 8.91 8.39
N GLU A 72 -2.64 8.37 7.58
CA GLU A 72 -2.37 7.21 6.77
C GLU A 72 -1.22 7.44 5.79
N ILE A 73 -0.26 6.52 5.83
CA ILE A 73 0.83 6.37 4.87
C ILE A 73 0.36 5.49 3.71
N GLY A 74 -0.35 4.41 4.02
CA GLY A 74 -0.96 3.48 3.08
C GLY A 74 -1.48 2.23 3.78
N HIS A 75 -2.17 1.37 3.04
CA HIS A 75 -2.64 0.07 3.53
C HIS A 75 -2.44 -1.05 2.50
N LEU A 76 -2.17 -2.25 3.00
CA LEU A 76 -1.94 -3.46 2.21
C LEU A 76 -3.10 -4.43 2.39
N HIS A 77 -3.78 -4.74 1.29
CA HIS A 77 -4.75 -5.83 1.21
C HIS A 77 -4.06 -7.19 1.02
N SER A 78 -4.70 -8.26 1.49
CA SER A 78 -4.14 -9.62 1.49
C SER A 78 -3.85 -10.20 0.09
N ASN A 79 -4.31 -9.56 -0.98
CA ASN A 79 -4.00 -9.88 -2.38
C ASN A 79 -2.80 -9.10 -2.95
N GLY A 80 -1.99 -8.45 -2.12
CA GLY A 80 -0.83 -7.68 -2.53
C GLY A 80 -1.15 -6.30 -3.11
N LEU A 81 -2.39 -5.82 -2.97
CA LEU A 81 -2.75 -4.46 -3.37
C LEU A 81 -2.35 -3.48 -2.27
N LEU A 82 -1.46 -2.56 -2.61
CA LEU A 82 -1.08 -1.41 -1.82
C LEU A 82 -1.89 -0.19 -2.29
N ASP A 83 -2.75 0.32 -1.42
CA ASP A 83 -3.45 1.58 -1.63
C ASP A 83 -2.84 2.64 -0.72
N MET A 84 -2.54 3.82 -1.27
CA MET A 84 -1.96 4.90 -0.46
C MET A 84 -2.36 6.31 -0.89
N PRO A 85 -2.56 7.22 0.08
CA PRO A 85 -2.72 8.63 -0.21
C PRO A 85 -1.35 9.26 -0.52
N LEU A 86 -1.23 9.91 -1.67
CA LEU A 86 -0.13 10.84 -1.98
C LEU A 86 -0.67 12.25 -2.27
N ASN A 87 0.23 13.20 -2.48
CA ASN A 87 -0.15 14.47 -3.09
C ASN A 87 -0.23 14.33 -4.62
N ARG A 88 -1.05 15.15 -5.29
CA ARG A 88 -1.28 15.05 -6.74
C ARG A 88 0.00 15.19 -7.59
N ARG A 89 0.98 15.99 -7.13
CA ARG A 89 2.24 16.20 -7.84
C ARG A 89 3.13 14.96 -7.80
N LEU A 90 3.28 14.34 -6.62
CA LEU A 90 3.98 13.07 -6.42
C LEU A 90 3.38 11.97 -7.29
N LYS A 91 2.06 11.84 -7.26
CA LYS A 91 1.35 10.89 -8.11
C LYS A 91 1.64 11.13 -9.60
N ALA A 92 1.61 12.37 -10.06
CA ALA A 92 1.90 12.69 -11.46
C ALA A 92 3.32 12.28 -11.88
N MET A 93 4.32 12.48 -11.01
CA MET A 93 5.70 12.06 -11.26
C MET A 93 5.82 10.52 -11.34
N LEU A 94 5.23 9.80 -10.37
CA LEU A 94 5.26 8.33 -10.35
C LEU A 94 4.54 7.69 -11.56
N ILE A 95 3.44 8.30 -12.02
CA ILE A 95 2.75 7.88 -13.25
C ILE A 95 3.64 8.12 -14.48
N GLN A 96 4.32 9.27 -14.54
CA GLN A 96 5.20 9.61 -15.67
C GLN A 96 6.43 8.68 -15.75
N GLU A 97 6.93 8.22 -14.60
CA GLU A 97 8.01 7.21 -14.51
C GLU A 97 7.55 5.80 -14.90
N GLY A 98 6.24 5.59 -15.14
CA GLY A 98 5.66 4.33 -15.59
C GLY A 98 5.58 3.25 -14.51
N GLN A 99 5.68 3.63 -13.24
CA GLN A 99 5.85 2.68 -12.14
C GLN A 99 4.59 2.47 -11.30
N VAL A 100 3.52 3.24 -11.53
CA VAL A 100 2.28 3.18 -10.73
C VAL A 100 1.03 3.45 -11.58
N GLU A 101 -0.06 2.74 -11.32
CA GLU A 101 -1.38 2.98 -11.94
C GLU A 101 -2.26 3.94 -11.10
N ASP A 102 -3.18 4.67 -11.75
CA ASP A 102 -4.15 5.52 -11.05
C ASP A 102 -5.07 4.68 -10.15
N HIS A 103 -5.34 5.14 -8.92
CA HIS A 103 -6.22 4.44 -7.97
C HIS A 103 -7.61 4.24 -8.58
N HIS A 104 -7.96 2.99 -8.86
CA HIS A 104 -9.10 2.63 -9.72
C HIS A 104 -10.45 3.19 -9.25
N MET A 105 -10.60 3.47 -7.94
CA MET A 105 -11.82 3.99 -7.32
C MET A 105 -11.82 5.50 -7.02
N LEU A 106 -10.65 6.16 -6.97
CA LEU A 106 -10.50 7.55 -6.50
C LEU A 106 -9.77 8.41 -7.54
N LYS A 107 -10.27 8.36 -8.77
CA LYS A 107 -9.74 9.13 -9.90
C LYS A 107 -9.74 10.63 -9.58
N GLY A 108 -8.67 11.34 -9.94
CA GLY A 108 -8.51 12.78 -9.67
C GLY A 108 -8.15 13.16 -8.22
N THR A 109 -7.99 12.17 -7.34
CA THR A 109 -7.36 12.36 -6.02
C THR A 109 -5.86 12.07 -6.08
N GLY A 110 -5.15 12.30 -4.98
CA GLY A 110 -3.75 11.91 -4.85
C GLY A 110 -3.54 10.43 -4.49
N TRP A 111 -4.61 9.62 -4.40
CA TRP A 111 -4.48 8.20 -4.12
C TRP A 111 -3.88 7.43 -5.29
N ILE A 112 -3.06 6.42 -4.97
CA ILE A 112 -2.53 5.45 -5.93
C ILE A 112 -2.84 4.03 -5.47
N SER A 113 -2.87 3.11 -6.43
CA SER A 113 -2.99 1.66 -6.22
C SER A 113 -1.78 0.98 -6.87
N PHE A 114 -1.11 0.09 -6.15
CA PHE A 114 0.06 -0.63 -6.64
C PHE A 114 -0.04 -2.11 -6.28
N TYR A 115 0.07 -3.01 -7.27
CA TYR A 115 0.06 -4.45 -7.04
C TYR A 115 1.48 -5.00 -6.89
N ILE A 116 1.73 -5.70 -5.79
CA ILE A 116 2.95 -6.48 -5.58
C ILE A 116 2.76 -7.84 -6.25
N ARG A 117 3.54 -8.12 -7.30
CA ARG A 117 3.48 -9.39 -8.05
C ARG A 117 4.81 -10.13 -8.08
N THR A 118 5.90 -9.42 -7.83
CA THR A 118 7.26 -9.93 -7.87
C THR A 118 8.06 -9.40 -6.68
N GLU A 119 9.21 -10.02 -6.41
CA GLU A 119 10.13 -9.52 -5.39
C GLU A 119 10.67 -8.11 -5.69
N LYS A 120 10.78 -7.73 -6.98
CA LYS A 120 11.13 -6.35 -7.35
C LYS A 120 10.04 -5.37 -6.93
N ASP A 121 8.78 -5.79 -7.03
CA ASP A 121 7.63 -4.97 -6.61
C ASP A 121 7.60 -4.80 -5.09
N LYS A 122 8.07 -5.79 -4.31
CA LYS A 122 8.26 -5.65 -2.85
C LYS A 122 9.16 -4.46 -2.52
N GLN A 123 10.32 -4.40 -3.16
CA GLN A 123 11.28 -3.30 -2.98
C GLN A 123 10.68 -1.97 -3.42
N TYR A 124 9.90 -1.97 -4.49
CA TYR A 124 9.23 -0.78 -4.97
C TYR A 124 8.11 -0.30 -4.02
N ALA A 125 7.31 -1.21 -3.47
CA ALA A 125 6.29 -0.91 -2.48
C ALA A 125 6.88 -0.25 -1.22
N LEU A 126 8.05 -0.72 -0.74
CA LEU A 126 8.79 -0.08 0.35
C LEU A 126 9.20 1.36 0.01
N ARG A 127 9.69 1.60 -1.22
CA ARG A 127 10.02 2.96 -1.70
C ARG A 127 8.77 3.86 -1.69
N LEU A 128 7.64 3.37 -2.20
CA LEU A 128 6.39 4.13 -2.20
C LEU A 128 5.91 4.47 -0.78
N LEU A 129 5.93 3.50 0.14
CA LEU A 129 5.57 3.71 1.55
C LEU A 129 6.51 4.70 2.22
N LYS A 130 7.81 4.65 1.90
CA LYS A 130 8.81 5.60 2.42
C LYS A 130 8.51 7.02 1.94
N LEU A 131 8.13 7.19 0.68
CA LEU A 131 7.69 8.49 0.14
C LEU A 131 6.46 9.03 0.89
N GLY A 132 5.45 8.17 1.11
CA GLY A 132 4.27 8.52 1.90
C GLY A 132 4.64 8.94 3.33
N TYR A 133 5.53 8.18 3.98
CA TYR A 133 6.00 8.44 5.34
C TYR A 133 6.72 9.79 5.47
N GLU A 134 7.68 10.09 4.58
CA GLU A 134 8.40 11.36 4.61
C GLU A 134 7.48 12.55 4.35
N TRP A 135 6.51 12.39 3.42
CA TRP A 135 5.47 13.38 3.20
C TRP A 135 4.61 13.62 4.45
N ARG A 136 4.22 12.57 5.17
CA ARG A 136 3.46 12.68 6.43
C ARG A 136 4.26 13.31 7.57
N LYS A 137 5.58 13.13 7.60
CA LYS A 137 6.45 13.76 8.60
C LYS A 137 6.55 15.27 8.50
N GLY A 138 6.25 15.85 7.32
CA GLY A 138 6.43 17.28 7.04
C GLY A 138 7.82 17.62 6.50
N ASN A 139 8.62 16.61 6.15
CA ASN A 139 9.84 16.81 5.39
C ASN A 139 9.41 17.20 3.97
N GLY A 140 9.58 18.48 3.61
CA GLY A 140 9.32 18.96 2.26
C GLY A 140 10.03 18.06 1.24
N PHE A 141 9.31 17.68 0.20
CA PHE A 141 9.81 16.79 -0.84
C PHE A 141 11.02 17.39 -1.56
N SER A 142 12.13 16.63 -1.66
CA SER A 142 13.22 16.89 -2.61
C SER A 142 13.37 15.67 -3.54
N PRO A 143 13.12 15.81 -4.85
CA PRO A 143 13.24 14.70 -5.81
C PRO A 143 14.68 14.21 -6.01
N ILE A 144 15.68 14.97 -5.54
CA ILE A 144 17.10 14.77 -5.84
C ILE A 144 17.75 13.62 -5.02
N GLY A 145 17.06 13.10 -4.00
CA GLY A 145 17.62 12.09 -3.08
C GLY A 145 17.42 10.62 -3.49
N LEU A 146 16.69 10.34 -4.57
CA LEU A 146 16.27 8.97 -4.92
C LEU A 146 17.21 8.24 -5.89
N ASP A 147 18.21 8.94 -6.43
CA ASP A 147 19.11 8.41 -7.46
C ASP A 147 20.39 7.75 -6.93
N GLY A 148 20.61 7.66 -5.61
CA GLY A 148 21.95 7.25 -5.15
C GLY A 148 22.17 6.80 -3.72
N GLN A 149 21.16 6.75 -2.84
CA GLN A 149 21.35 6.04 -1.57
C GLN A 149 20.71 4.65 -1.68
N ALA A 150 21.59 3.72 -2.00
CA ALA A 150 21.35 2.30 -1.89
C ALA A 150 20.70 1.97 -0.53
N LEU A 151 19.73 1.08 -0.58
CA LEU A 151 19.40 0.17 0.51
C LEU A 151 20.60 -0.78 0.72
N SER A 152 21.77 -0.22 1.07
CA SER A 152 23.02 -0.95 1.36
C SER A 152 23.39 -0.81 2.84
N GLY A 153 22.39 -0.67 3.70
CA GLY A 153 22.51 -0.81 5.12
C GLY A 153 21.21 -1.42 5.61
N PHE A 154 21.34 -2.58 6.27
CA PHE A 154 20.31 -3.47 6.80
C PHE A 154 19.82 -4.56 5.82
#